data_AF-A0A972S1U7-F1
#
_entry.id   AF-A0A972S1U7-F1
#
_cell.length_a   1.000
_cell.length_b   1.000
_cell.length_c   1.000
_cell.angle_alpha   90.00
_cell.angle_beta   90.00
_cell.angle_gamma   90.00
#
_symmetry.space_group_name_H-M   'P 1'
#
loop_
_entity.id
_entity.type
_entity.pdbx_description
1 polymer ?
#
loop_
_entity_poly.entity_id
_entity_poly.type
_entity_poly.pdbx_seq_one_letter_code
_entity_poly.pdbx_strand_id
1 'polypeptide(L)' 'AAIDLAYVACGRFAGFYEVNLKPWDVAAGILLVQEAGGKITNHRGEPYRFGDIIVASNGAIHEELVENLGQWR' A
#
# COMPACT_ATOMS: atom_id res chain seq x y z
N ALA A 1 0.84 4.73 8.92
CA ALA A 1 -0.07 4.58 7.76
C ALA A 1 -0.66 5.86 7.15
N ALA A 2 -1.56 6.60 7.82
CA ALA A 2 -2.41 7.59 7.11
C ALA A 2 -1.61 8.66 6.31
N ILE A 3 -0.58 9.25 6.92
CA ILE A 3 0.29 10.22 6.23
C ILE A 3 1.20 9.55 5.20
N ASP A 4 1.64 8.33 5.44
CA ASP A 4 2.50 7.58 4.53
C ASP A 4 1.79 7.26 3.22
N LEU A 5 0.50 6.88 3.30
CA LEU A 5 -0.36 6.68 2.14
C LEU A 5 -0.61 7.99 1.39
N ALA A 6 -0.80 9.11 2.09
CA ALA A 6 -0.89 10.42 1.46
C ALA A 6 0.41 10.81 0.73
N TYR A 7 1.57 10.43 1.29
CA TYR A 7 2.88 10.61 0.65
C TYR A 7 3.09 9.72 -0.56
N VAL A 8 2.55 8.50 -0.58
CA VAL A 8 2.51 7.70 -1.81
C VAL A 8 1.61 8.37 -2.86
N ALA A 9 0.41 8.80 -2.47
CA ALA A 9 -0.54 9.42 -3.38
C ALA A 9 -0.01 10.71 -4.01
N CYS A 10 0.72 11.54 -3.26
CA CYS A 10 1.31 12.78 -3.79
C CYS A 10 2.70 12.60 -4.43
N GLY A 11 3.16 11.36 -4.62
CA GLY A 11 4.43 11.05 -5.28
C GLY A 11 5.68 11.35 -4.44
N ARG A 12 5.53 11.61 -3.14
CA ARG A 12 6.66 11.79 -2.22
C ARG A 12 7.36 10.46 -1.94
N PHE A 13 6.58 9.38 -1.81
CA PHE A 13 7.07 8.02 -1.67
C PHE A 13 6.68 7.18 -2.89
N ALA A 14 7.59 6.31 -3.33
CA ALA A 14 7.29 5.36 -4.41
C ALA A 14 6.46 4.17 -3.91
N GLY A 15 6.60 3.80 -2.63
CA GLY A 15 5.89 2.69 -2.01
C GLY A 15 5.86 2.76 -0.49
N PHE A 16 4.95 1.99 0.10
CA PHE A 16 4.71 1.87 1.53
C PHE A 16 4.14 0.49 1.83
N TYR A 17 4.58 -0.14 2.92
CA TYR A 17 3.98 -1.36 3.44
C TYR A 17 4.03 -1.34 4.97
N GLU A 18 3.01 -1.92 5.62
CA GLU A 18 2.93 -1.95 7.08
C GLU A 18 1.97 -3.06 7.55
N VAL A 19 2.18 -3.55 8.78
CA VAL A 19 1.39 -4.61 9.42
C VAL A 19 0.57 -4.04 10.59
N ASN A 20 -0.42 -4.80 11.09
CA ASN A 20 -1.19 -4.47 12.30
C ASN A 20 -1.97 -3.13 12.25
N LEU A 21 -2.39 -2.72 11.07
CA LEU A 21 -3.18 -1.50 10.88
C LEU A 21 -4.67 -1.73 11.11
N LYS A 22 -5.33 -0.71 11.63
CA LYS A 22 -6.79 -0.70 11.79
C LYS A 22 -7.44 -0.07 10.56
N PRO A 23 -8.73 -0.36 10.29
CA PRO A 23 -9.43 0.18 9.13
C PRO A 23 -9.34 1.71 8.99
N TRP A 24 -9.41 2.43 10.10
CA TRP A 24 -9.32 3.90 10.12
C TRP A 24 -7.93 4.45 9.79
N ASP A 25 -6.87 3.66 9.95
CA ASP A 25 -5.50 4.08 9.62
C ASP A 25 -5.26 4.13 8.10
N VAL A 26 -6.07 3.39 7.32
CA VAL A 26 -5.83 3.16 5.89
C VAL A 26 -6.99 3.56 4.98
N ALA A 27 -8.23 3.58 5.47
CA ALA A 27 -9.42 3.73 4.61
C ALA A 27 -9.36 4.97 3.69
N ALA A 28 -9.03 6.14 4.26
CA ALA A 28 -8.88 7.37 3.46
C ALA A 28 -7.66 7.33 2.54
N GLY A 29 -6.53 6.80 3.03
CA GLY A 29 -5.29 6.73 2.27
C GLY A 29 -5.38 5.79 1.06
N ILE A 30 -6.11 4.67 1.17
CA ILE A 30 -6.36 3.75 0.05
C ILE A 30 -7.04 4.48 -1.10
N LEU A 31 -8.10 5.25 -0.80
CA LEU A 31 -8.81 6.03 -1.82
C LEU A 31 -7.88 7.07 -2.47
N LEU A 32 -7.09 7.80 -1.68
CA LEU A 32 -6.12 8.77 -2.20
C LEU A 32 -5.12 8.13 -3.17
N VAL A 33 -4.54 6.98 -2.79
CA VAL A 33 -3.57 6.28 -3.63
C VAL A 33 -4.22 5.80 -4.92
N GLN A 34 -5.44 5.24 -4.87
CA GLN A 34 -6.15 4.76 -6.05
C GLN A 34 -6.51 5.90 -7.02
N GLU A 35 -7.04 7.02 -6.52
CA GLU A 35 -7.38 8.19 -7.36
C GLU A 35 -6.13 8.87 -7.95
N ALA A 36 -4.98 8.78 -7.28
CA ALA A 36 -3.70 9.21 -7.82
C ALA A 36 -3.11 8.24 -8.87
N GLY A 37 -3.79 7.14 -9.20
CA GLY A 37 -3.32 6.12 -10.15
C GLY A 37 -2.35 5.10 -9.56
N GLY A 38 -2.18 5.08 -8.24
CA GLY A 38 -1.37 4.10 -7.53
C GLY A 38 -2.06 2.73 -7.39
N LYS A 39 -1.33 1.76 -6.85
CA LYS A 39 -1.81 0.39 -6.61
C LYS A 39 -1.84 0.06 -5.11
N ILE A 40 -2.87 -0.69 -4.71
CA ILE A 40 -3.05 -1.21 -3.35
C ILE A 40 -3.30 -2.72 -3.44
N THR A 41 -2.50 -3.51 -2.72
CA THR A 41 -2.66 -4.97 -2.57
C THR A 41 -2.27 -5.39 -1.15
N ASN A 42 -2.40 -6.69 -0.85
CA ASN A 42 -1.69 -7.29 0.27
C ASN A 42 -0.26 -7.69 -0.11
N HIS A 43 0.55 -8.15 0.85
CA HIS A 43 1.93 -8.62 0.61
C HIS A 43 2.07 -9.79 -0.39
N ARG A 44 0.96 -10.42 -0.83
CA ARG A 44 0.93 -11.48 -1.85
C ARG A 44 0.50 -10.97 -3.23
N GLY A 45 0.27 -9.67 -3.38
CA GLY A 45 -0.25 -9.06 -4.60
C GLY A 45 -1.74 -9.29 -4.83
N GLU A 46 -2.47 -9.81 -3.84
CA GLU A 46 -3.92 -10.02 -3.93
C GLU A 46 -4.69 -8.77 -3.48
N PRO A 47 -5.99 -8.65 -3.77
CA PRO A 47 -6.80 -7.54 -3.28
C PRO A 47 -6.72 -7.40 -1.75
N TYR A 48 -6.38 -6.19 -1.30
CA TYR A 48 -6.26 -5.86 0.11
C TYR A 48 -7.60 -6.02 0.86
N ARG A 49 -7.54 -6.61 2.05
CA ARG A 49 -8.64 -6.62 3.04
C ARG A 49 -8.16 -6.04 4.36
N PHE A 50 -9.07 -5.45 5.13
CA PHE A 50 -8.72 -4.93 6.44
C PHE A 50 -8.13 -6.02 7.34
N GLY A 51 -6.98 -5.71 7.95
CA GLY A 51 -6.19 -6.65 8.74
C GLY A 51 -5.05 -7.33 7.97
N ASP A 52 -5.04 -7.25 6.64
CA ASP A 52 -3.89 -7.68 5.85
C ASP A 52 -2.68 -6.75 6.06
N ILE A 53 -1.50 -7.26 5.72
CA ILE A 53 -0.33 -6.42 5.46
C ILE A 53 -0.64 -5.60 4.21
N ILE A 54 -0.73 -4.27 4.35
CA ILE A 54 -0.99 -3.39 3.22
C ILE A 54 0.29 -3.21 2.42
N VAL A 55 0.17 -3.18 1.10
CA VAL A 55 1.20 -2.73 0.17
C VAL A 55 0.59 -1.65 -0.73
N ALA A 56 1.16 -0.46 -0.67
CA ALA A 56 0.78 0.69 -1.48
C ALA A 56 1.96 1.14 -2.34
N SER A 57 1.74 1.51 -3.59
CA SER A 57 2.77 2.12 -4.41
C SER A 57 2.22 3.07 -5.46
N ASN A 58 3.11 3.83 -6.08
CA ASN A 58 2.84 4.65 -7.27
C ASN A 58 2.49 3.83 -8.54
N GLY A 59 2.27 2.52 -8.41
CA GLY A 59 1.96 1.61 -9.50
C GLY A 59 3.19 1.09 -10.26
N ALA A 60 4.21 1.92 -10.46
CA ALA A 60 5.41 1.58 -11.24
C ALA A 60 6.28 0.50 -10.58
N ILE A 61 6.42 0.54 -9.26
CA ILE A 61 7.28 -0.40 -8.50
C ILE A 61 6.49 -1.50 -7.78
N HIS A 62 5.19 -1.64 -8.05
CA HIS A 62 4.32 -2.47 -7.21
C HIS A 62 4.69 -3.96 -7.21
N GLU A 63 4.99 -4.51 -8.39
CA GLU A 63 5.32 -5.93 -8.55
C GLU A 63 6.65 -6.27 -7.88
N GLU A 64 7.68 -5.45 -8.10
CA GLU A 64 8.98 -5.58 -7.42
C GLU A 64 8.84 -5.48 -5.90
N LEU A 65 8.02 -4.54 -5.40
CA LEU A 65 7.79 -4.37 -3.97
C LEU A 65 7.11 -5.61 -3.36
N VAL A 66 6.08 -6.15 -4.01
CA VAL A 66 5.39 -7.37 -3.57
C VAL A 66 6.33 -8.58 -3.62
N GLU A 67 7.13 -8.73 -4.67
CA GLU A 67 8.07 -9.86 -4.81
C GLU A 67 9.11 -9.88 -3.68
N ASN A 68 9.67 -8.71 -3.33
CA ASN A 68 10.63 -8.59 -2.23
C ASN A 68 9.99 -8.82 -0.85
N LEU A 69 8.72 -8.43 -0.67
CA LEU A 69 7.98 -8.65 0.58
C LEU A 69 7.46 -10.08 0.72
N GLY A 70 7.12 -10.76 -0.39
CA GLY A 70 6.62 -12.14 -0.38
C GLY A 70 7.63 -13.17 0.13
N GLN A 71 8.91 -12.79 0.25
CA GLN A 71 9.95 -13.62 0.86
C GLN A 71 10.00 -13.51 2.39
N TRP A 72 9.31 -12.54 2.99
CA TRP A 72 9.22 -12.41 4.44
C TRP A 72 8.19 -13.41 5.00
N ARG A 73 8.69 -14.33 5.84
CA ARG A 73 7.89 -15.32 6.59
C ARG A 73 7.24 -14.73 7.83
#